data_AF-C5BUA4-F1
#
_entry.id   AF-C5BUA4-F1
#
_cell.length_a   1.000
_cell.length_b   1.000
_cell.length_c   1.000
_cell.angle_alpha   90.00
_cell.angle_beta   90.00
_cell.angle_gamma   90.00
#
_symmetry.space_group_name_H-M   'P 1'
#
loop_
_entity.id
_entity.type
_entity.pdbx_description
1 polymer ?
#
loop_
_entity_poly.entity_id
_entity_poly.type
_entity_poly.pdbx_seq_one_letter_code
_entity_poly.pdbx_strand_id
1 'polypeptide(L)'
;MKKEDLEGIAKNWIEFSHLSYADKGDAGEIRISHENKEVVITVAYDCEEFYVDFNLDGEPLYADWYESMDDPLEAMMEYTRSIVERYINYPIRVKTTGWFMFKRPIIEFNDNETWKNVFM
;
A
#
# COMPACT_ATOMS: atom_id res chain seq x y z
N MET A 1 -16.29 -8.15 -1.02
CA MET A 1 -15.18 -9.09 -1.33
C MET A 1 -15.25 -10.31 -0.42
N LYS A 2 -14.94 -11.53 -0.89
CA LYS A 2 -14.87 -12.69 0.03
C LYS A 2 -13.50 -12.77 0.70
N LYS A 3 -13.48 -13.20 1.96
CA LYS A 3 -12.26 -13.48 2.72
C LYS A 3 -11.25 -14.35 1.96
N GLU A 4 -11.74 -15.40 1.30
CA GLU A 4 -10.94 -16.37 0.54
C GLU A 4 -10.17 -15.72 -0.62
N ASP A 5 -10.74 -14.68 -1.24
CA ASP A 5 -10.13 -13.97 -2.37
C ASP A 5 -8.87 -13.22 -1.90
N LEU A 6 -8.99 -12.48 -0.78
CA LEU A 6 -7.88 -11.69 -0.25
C LEU A 6 -6.74 -12.56 0.29
N GLU A 7 -7.07 -13.64 1.00
CA GLU A 7 -6.07 -14.61 1.46
C GLU A 7 -5.35 -15.26 0.26
N GLY A 8 -6.07 -15.57 -0.82
CA GLY A 8 -5.49 -16.07 -2.06
C GLY A 8 -4.51 -15.08 -2.70
N ILE A 9 -4.88 -13.81 -2.77
CA ILE A 9 -4.01 -12.75 -3.30
C ILE A 9 -2.74 -12.60 -2.45
N ALA A 10 -2.88 -12.55 -1.12
CA ALA A 10 -1.75 -12.47 -0.19
C ALA A 10 -0.75 -13.62 -0.39
N LYS A 11 -1.25 -14.84 -0.62
CA LYS A 11 -0.41 -16.03 -0.89
C LYS A 11 0.31 -15.99 -2.24
N ASN A 12 -0.20 -15.22 -3.21
CA ASN A 12 0.39 -15.12 -4.54
C ASN A 12 1.51 -14.08 -4.64
N TRP A 13 1.66 -13.18 -3.67
CA TRP A 13 2.71 -12.16 -3.66
C TRP A 13 4.01 -12.69 -3.03
N ILE A 14 4.55 -13.74 -3.65
CA ILE A 14 5.72 -14.50 -3.16
C ILE A 14 7.03 -13.70 -3.16
N GLU A 15 7.09 -12.58 -3.88
CA GLU A 15 8.25 -11.69 -3.94
C GLU A 15 8.49 -10.92 -2.64
N PHE A 16 7.49 -10.77 -1.78
CA PHE A 16 7.62 -10.07 -0.51
C PHE A 16 8.03 -11.04 0.61
N SER A 17 9.29 -10.95 1.04
CA SER A 17 9.87 -11.86 2.03
C SER A 17 9.22 -11.81 3.42
N HIS A 18 8.66 -10.66 3.80
CA HIS A 18 7.96 -10.47 5.08
C HIS A 18 6.53 -9.99 4.86
N LEU A 19 5.74 -10.83 4.20
CA LEU A 19 4.30 -10.67 4.05
C LEU A 19 3.57 -11.48 5.14
N SER A 20 2.52 -10.89 5.71
CA SER A 20 1.59 -11.58 6.60
C SER A 20 0.16 -11.19 6.26
N TYR A 21 -0.76 -12.12 6.50
CA TYR A 21 -2.19 -11.90 6.37
C TYR A 21 -2.87 -12.17 7.71
N ALA A 22 -3.79 -11.29 8.11
CA ALA A 22 -4.60 -11.43 9.30
C ALA A 22 -6.07 -11.17 8.97
N ASP A 23 -6.93 -12.09 9.43
CA ASP A 23 -8.38 -11.89 9.44
C ASP A 23 -8.78 -11.16 10.72
N LYS A 24 -9.55 -10.08 10.59
CA LYS A 24 -10.03 -9.23 11.68
C LYS A 24 -11.55 -9.32 11.85
N GLY A 25 -12.20 -10.34 11.30
CA GLY A 25 -13.65 -10.53 11.34
C GLY A 25 -14.31 -9.91 10.11
N ASP A 26 -14.58 -8.60 10.16
CA ASP A 26 -15.28 -7.88 9.08
C ASP A 26 -14.31 -7.29 8.03
N ALA A 27 -13.00 -7.46 8.26
CA ALA A 27 -11.94 -6.98 7.38
C ALA A 27 -10.75 -7.94 7.34
N GLY A 28 -10.00 -7.88 6.25
CA GLY A 28 -8.70 -8.54 6.14
C GLY A 28 -7.55 -7.53 6.07
N GLU A 29 -6.43 -7.88 6.68
CA GLU A 29 -5.22 -7.06 6.72
C GLU A 29 -4.07 -7.83 6.05
N ILE A 30 -3.43 -7.23 5.05
CA ILE A 30 -2.16 -7.69 4.49
C ILE A 30 -1.08 -6.73 4.95
N ARG A 31 -0.06 -7.23 5.65
CA ARG A 31 1.08 -6.44 6.12
C ARG A 31 2.34 -6.91 5.43
N ILE A 32 3.05 -5.98 4.80
CA ILE A 32 4.29 -6.22 4.06
C ILE A 32 5.35 -5.32 4.66
N SER A 33 6.47 -5.90 5.11
CA SER A 33 7.54 -5.15 5.77
C SER A 33 8.90 -5.43 5.14
N HIS A 34 9.79 -4.44 5.18
CA HIS A 34 11.18 -4.59 4.80
C HIS A 34 12.02 -3.51 5.47
N GLU A 35 13.02 -3.93 6.23
CA GLU A 35 13.87 -3.03 7.01
C GLU A 35 13.04 -2.10 7.91
N ASN A 36 13.07 -0.79 7.65
CA ASN A 36 12.33 0.22 8.39
C ASN A 36 11.01 0.64 7.72
N LYS A 37 10.57 -0.07 6.68
CA LYS A 37 9.38 0.23 5.91
C LYS A 37 8.31 -0.82 6.14
N GLU A 38 7.08 -0.37 6.10
CA GLU A 38 5.93 -1.24 6.14
C GLU A 38 4.78 -0.67 5.33
N VAL A 39 4.04 -1.56 4.68
CA VAL A 39 2.75 -1.25 4.08
C VAL A 39 1.70 -2.13 4.73
N VAL A 40 0.60 -1.51 5.16
CA VAL A 40 -0.58 -2.19 5.68
C VAL A 40 -1.73 -1.94 4.73
N ILE A 41 -2.29 -3.03 4.20
CA ILE A 41 -3.43 -3.01 3.31
C ILE A 41 -4.63 -3.55 4.08
N THR A 42 -5.64 -2.72 4.27
CA THR A 42 -6.87 -3.10 4.98
C THR A 42 -8.04 -3.11 4.00
N VAL A 43 -8.79 -4.21 4.00
CA VAL A 43 -9.93 -4.39 3.10
C VAL A 43 -11.17 -4.77 3.89
N ALA A 44 -12.20 -3.92 3.85
CA ALA A 44 -13.48 -4.22 4.45
C ALA A 44 -14.29 -5.14 3.53
N TYR A 45 -14.72 -6.31 4.04
CA TYR A 45 -15.37 -7.32 3.19
C TYR A 45 -16.74 -6.88 2.68
N ASP A 46 -17.47 -6.11 3.49
CA ASP A 46 -18.86 -5.71 3.24
C ASP A 46 -19.00 -4.36 2.53
N CYS A 47 -17.98 -3.51 2.58
CA CYS A 47 -18.09 -2.12 2.13
C CYS A 47 -17.43 -1.83 0.79
N GLU A 48 -16.76 -2.82 0.16
CA GLU A 48 -15.94 -2.59 -1.05
C GLU A 48 -14.96 -1.44 -0.86
N GLU A 49 -14.48 -1.26 0.38
CA GLU A 49 -13.52 -0.23 0.77
C GLU A 49 -12.14 -0.85 0.97
N PHE A 50 -11.14 -0.09 0.55
CA PHE A 50 -9.76 -0.50 0.52
C PHE A 50 -8.89 0.67 0.99
N TYR A 51 -8.00 0.38 1.94
CA TYR A 51 -7.11 1.36 2.55
C TYR A 51 -5.67 0.85 2.49
N VAL A 52 -4.75 1.75 2.17
CA VAL A 52 -3.31 1.47 2.23
C VAL A 52 -2.61 2.50 3.07
N ASP A 53 -1.91 2.00 4.09
CA ASP A 53 -1.06 2.77 4.97
C ASP A 53 0.41 2.48 4.68
N PHE A 54 1.20 3.53 4.52
CA PHE A 54 2.64 3.49 4.36
C PHE A 54 3.31 3.96 5.64
N ASN A 55 4.12 3.10 6.25
CA ASN A 55 4.83 3.36 7.50
C ASN A 55 6.34 3.37 7.28
N LEU A 56 7.02 4.37 7.85
CA LEU A 56 8.48 4.50 7.82
C LEU A 56 8.98 4.70 9.25
N ASP A 57 9.98 3.91 9.66
CA ASP A 57 10.53 3.88 11.02
C ASP A 57 9.46 3.62 12.11
N GLY A 58 8.41 2.85 11.75
CA GLY A 58 7.30 2.52 12.64
C GLY A 58 6.23 3.60 12.78
N GLU A 59 6.39 4.75 12.09
CA GLU A 59 5.45 5.85 12.11
C GLU A 59 4.68 5.96 10.78
N PRO A 60 3.40 6.37 10.80
CA PRO A 60 2.61 6.56 9.59
C PRO A 60 3.17 7.71 8.75
N LEU A 61 3.66 7.38 7.56
CA LEU A 61 4.17 8.32 6.57
C LEU A 61 3.05 8.87 5.69
N TYR A 62 2.12 7.99 5.31
CA TYR A 62 0.92 8.29 4.55
C TYR A 62 -0.12 7.25 4.93
N ALA A 63 -1.19 7.70 5.58
CA ALA A 63 -2.28 6.84 6.00
C ALA A 63 -3.53 7.10 5.15
N ASP A 64 -4.41 6.12 5.11
CA ASP A 64 -5.73 6.21 4.48
C ASP A 64 -5.67 6.54 2.98
N TRP A 65 -4.69 5.99 2.24
CA TRP A 65 -4.81 6.01 0.79
C TRP A 65 -6.03 5.16 0.39
N TYR A 66 -7.03 5.85 -0.14
CA TYR A 66 -8.33 5.30 -0.50
C TYR A 66 -8.48 5.30 -2.01
N GLU A 67 -8.95 4.18 -2.56
CA GLU A 67 -9.46 4.09 -3.93
C GLU A 67 -10.84 3.42 -3.90
N SER A 68 -11.78 3.96 -4.69
CA SER A 68 -13.07 3.28 -4.90
C SER A 68 -12.85 2.06 -5.78
N MET A 69 -13.47 0.93 -5.43
CA MET A 69 -13.42 -0.31 -6.21
C MET A 69 -14.28 -0.24 -7.49
N ASP A 70 -14.15 0.83 -8.29
CA ASP A 70 -14.82 0.91 -9.59
C ASP A 70 -14.18 -0.06 -10.61
N ASP A 71 -12.89 -0.35 -10.44
CA ASP A 71 -12.13 -1.30 -11.24
C ASP A 71 -12.23 -2.75 -10.69
N PRO A 72 -12.05 -3.78 -11.54
CA PRO A 72 -11.99 -5.17 -11.09
C PRO A 72 -10.92 -5.37 -10.01
N LEU A 73 -11.24 -6.15 -8.98
CA LEU A 73 -10.37 -6.43 -7.83
C LEU A 73 -8.93 -6.81 -8.24
N GLU A 74 -8.79 -7.69 -9.24
CA GLU A 74 -7.48 -8.15 -9.70
C GLU A 74 -6.62 -6.99 -10.21
N ALA A 75 -7.19 -6.09 -11.01
CA ALA A 75 -6.48 -4.92 -11.54
C ALA A 75 -6.08 -3.96 -10.41
N MET A 76 -6.98 -3.73 -9.45
CA MET A 76 -6.73 -2.84 -8.32
C MET A 76 -5.66 -3.40 -7.38
N MET A 77 -5.65 -4.72 -7.16
CA MET A 77 -4.62 -5.39 -6.39
C MET A 77 -3.29 -5.51 -7.14
N GLU A 78 -3.29 -5.64 -8.46
CA GLU A 78 -2.07 -5.60 -9.28
C GLU A 78 -1.44 -4.19 -9.26
N TYR A 79 -2.26 -3.15 -9.35
CA TYR A 79 -1.79 -1.78 -9.19
C TYR A 79 -1.23 -1.54 -7.79
N THR A 80 -1.97 -1.96 -6.74
CA THR A 80 -1.50 -1.92 -5.35
C THR A 80 -0.16 -2.63 -5.20
N ARG A 81 -0.03 -3.84 -5.74
CA ARG A 81 1.22 -4.62 -5.70
C ARG A 81 2.40 -3.81 -6.27
N SER A 82 2.19 -3.15 -7.41
CA SER A 82 3.23 -2.32 -8.04
C SER A 82 3.64 -1.12 -7.16
N ILE A 83 2.68 -0.50 -6.47
CA ILE A 83 2.93 0.59 -5.52
C ILE A 83 3.76 0.08 -4.33
N VAL A 84 3.36 -1.06 -3.76
CA VAL A 84 4.06 -1.67 -2.63
C VAL A 84 5.49 -2.04 -3.02
N GLU A 85 5.68 -2.64 -4.19
CA GLU A 85 7.01 -3.01 -4.70
C GLU A 85 7.94 -1.79 -4.78
N ARG A 86 7.44 -0.68 -5.35
CA ARG A 86 8.19 0.58 -5.44
C ARG A 86 8.54 1.15 -4.07
N TYR A 87 7.59 1.12 -3.13
CA TYR A 87 7.82 1.65 -1.79
C TYR A 87 8.83 0.81 -1.00
N ILE A 88 8.63 -0.51 -0.99
CA ILE A 88 9.39 -1.46 -0.19
C ILE A 88 10.82 -1.60 -0.72
N ASN A 89 11.01 -1.76 -2.04
CA ASN A 89 12.31 -2.16 -2.60
C ASN A 89 13.27 -1.00 -2.90
N TYR A 90 12.79 0.25 -2.92
CA TYR A 90 13.61 1.40 -3.34
C TYR A 90 13.74 2.46 -2.25
N PRO A 91 14.85 3.21 -2.17
CA PRO A 91 14.96 4.35 -1.27
C PRO A 91 13.80 5.34 -1.51
N ILE A 92 13.11 5.74 -0.45
CA ILE A 92 12.00 6.70 -0.52
C ILE A 92 12.35 8.05 0.10
N ARG A 93 11.66 9.08 -0.36
CA ARG A 93 11.58 10.38 0.30
C ARG A 93 10.16 10.91 0.23
N VAL A 94 9.80 11.77 1.16
CA VAL A 94 8.53 12.50 1.13
C VAL A 94 8.78 13.93 0.75
N LYS A 95 8.06 14.39 -0.27
CA LYS A 95 7.93 15.81 -0.58
C LYS A 95 6.57 16.29 -0.13
N THR A 96 6.51 17.50 0.37
CA THR A 96 5.23 18.17 0.59
C THR A 96 5.02 19.20 -0.50
N THR A 97 3.92 19.08 -1.24
CA THR A 97 3.58 20.03 -2.31
C THR A 97 2.27 20.74 -1.98
N GLY A 98 2.09 21.95 -2.52
CA GLY A 98 0.88 22.75 -2.31
C GLY A 98 1.09 23.98 -1.42
N TRP A 99 0.03 24.79 -1.32
CA TRP A 99 -0.01 25.99 -0.50
C TRP A 99 -0.05 25.62 0.98
N PHE A 100 0.34 26.54 1.87
CA PHE A 100 0.55 26.28 3.30
C PHE A 100 -0.59 25.50 3.99
N MET A 101 -1.86 25.76 3.62
CA MET A 101 -3.04 25.07 4.15
C MET A 101 -3.50 23.83 3.36
N PHE A 102 -2.94 23.58 2.18
CA PHE A 102 -3.33 22.50 1.26
C PHE A 102 -2.15 21.60 0.90
N LYS A 103 -1.20 21.48 1.83
CA LYS A 103 -0.03 20.64 1.68
C LYS A 103 -0.44 19.18 1.57
N ARG A 104 -0.02 18.51 0.49
CA ARG A 104 -0.18 17.07 0.29
C ARG A 104 1.19 16.39 0.26
N PRO A 105 1.38 15.30 1.02
CA PRO A 105 2.57 14.47 0.89
C PRO A 105 2.56 13.76 -0.46
N ILE A 106 3.73 13.72 -1.09
CA ILE A 106 4.04 12.89 -2.26
C ILE A 106 5.18 11.99 -1.83
N ILE A 107 4.94 10.68 -1.87
CA ILE A 107 5.99 9.68 -1.67
C ILE A 107 6.68 9.49 -3.01
N GLU A 108 8.00 9.67 -3.04
CA GLU A 108 8.83 9.38 -4.20
C GLU A 108 9.81 8.25 -3.90
N PHE A 109 10.05 7.40 -4.88
CA PHE A 109 11.09 6.37 -4.84
C PHE A 109 12.24 6.70 -5.80
N ASN A 110 13.46 6.28 -5.46
CA ASN A 110 14.64 6.46 -6.29
C ASN A 110 14.80 5.29 -7.27
N ASP A 111 14.69 5.58 -8.56
CA ASP A 111 14.99 4.67 -9.65
C ASP A 111 16.14 5.25 -10.48
N ASN A 112 17.33 4.65 -10.33
CA ASN A 112 18.53 5.05 -11.06
C ASN A 112 18.80 6.57 -11.01
N GLU A 113 18.93 7.11 -9.79
CA GLU A 113 19.17 8.55 -9.52
C GLU A 113 17.99 9.48 -9.85
N THR A 114 16.91 8.96 -10.43
CA THR A 114 15.70 9.71 -10.71
C THR A 114 14.65 9.44 -9.63
N TRP A 115 14.01 10.49 -9.15
CA TRP A 115 12.93 10.36 -8.17
C TRP A 115 11.58 10.38 -8.88
N LYS A 116 10.78 9.33 -8.66
CA LYS A 116 9.46 9.13 -9.29
C LYS A 116 8.39 8.98 -8.22
N ASN A 117 7.17 9.39 -8.52
CA ASN A 117 6.05 9.23 -7.59
C ASN A 117 5.74 7.73 -7.42
N VAL A 118 5.61 7.27 -6.19
CA VAL A 118 5.26 5.87 -5.87
C VAL A 118 3.92 5.45 -6.50
N PHE A 119 2.96 6.38 -6.57
CA PHE A 119 1.62 6.19 -7.13
C PHE A 119 1.55 6.31 -8.68
N MET A 120 2.62 6.68 -9.39
CA MET A 120 2.59 6.87 -10.86
C MET A 120 3.45 5.86 -11.62
#